data_AF-A0A940TB26-F1
#
_entry.id   AF-A0A940TB26-F1
#
_cell.length_a   1.000
_cell.length_b   1.000
_cell.length_c   1.000
_cell.angle_alpha   90.00
_cell.angle_beta   90.00
_cell.angle_gamma   90.00
#
_symmetry.space_group_name_H-M   'P 1'
#
loop_
_entity.id
_entity.type
_entity.pdbx_description
1 polymer ?
#
loop_
_entity_poly.entity_id
_entity_poly.type
_entity_poly.pdbx_seq_one_letter_code
_entity_poly.pdbx_strand_id
1 'polypeptide(L)'
;MYRRLTDNIFAEKPPAELSKPYHEYGKAEILEFARREKASCLKIMNEYSSKLEELTINAYSRTEREEFGSCKGITLNRGIYHQGDGFELAVSNIGRGHRLKKAPEDGSDYYCYSFDKNDNLLCTEKLNGNYVLQREFIIRENEMEYGLVFREDGLNHIYAAGYNGSRLCFTYRFDKLRGNIADVCLYEYDDAGRRSSVVIVFNEVNSLLSLSLYNYEYDEDNALLGLRSPSGGFISVKGRNTRKYITASKITEAMKKILSEWDGFPDDVYALSVYFEDNESNDTSSFYIGFNTEAAAGGCNADEEARWNYAFWLQNDKPLFGEKNDVYVRYIENCGSLAVLSNAVKQLHKSGIITELFGRELPVIIHELEYYPEIAEYNIRANGKKLLPKKFIEFCGGIL
;
A
#
# COMPACT_ATOMS: atom_id res chain seq x y z
N MET A 1 39.88 15.41 6.90
CA MET A 1 40.64 14.16 6.67
C MET A 1 39.91 13.04 7.38
N TYR A 2 38.80 12.56 6.81
CA TYR A 2 37.97 11.56 7.47
C TYR A 2 38.59 10.17 7.31
N ARG A 3 38.79 9.46 8.43
CA ARG A 3 39.05 8.01 8.39
C ARG A 3 37.78 7.31 7.87
N ARG A 4 37.92 6.12 7.29
CA ARG A 4 36.78 5.23 7.10
C ARG A 4 36.22 4.90 8.48
N LEU A 5 34.90 4.95 8.63
CA LEU A 5 34.20 4.81 9.92
C LEU A 5 34.10 3.35 10.41
N THR A 6 34.85 2.44 9.80
CA THR A 6 34.46 1.04 9.62
C THR A 6 35.65 0.09 9.81
N ASP A 7 36.19 0.00 11.03
CA ASP A 7 37.20 -1.00 11.41
C ASP A 7 36.53 -2.36 11.70
N ASN A 8 35.79 -2.89 10.71
CA ASN A 8 35.25 -4.25 10.66
C ASN A 8 34.35 -4.65 11.87
N ILE A 9 33.48 -3.73 12.32
CA ILE A 9 32.61 -3.90 13.50
C ILE A 9 31.27 -4.58 13.16
N PHE A 10 30.79 -4.41 11.93
CA PHE A 10 29.56 -5.03 11.43
C PHE A 10 29.73 -6.55 11.24
N ALA A 11 28.63 -7.26 11.03
CA ALA A 11 28.70 -8.70 10.78
C ALA A 11 29.59 -9.01 9.57
N GLU A 12 30.32 -10.12 9.64
CA GLU A 12 30.83 -10.79 8.43
C GLU A 12 29.64 -11.18 7.54
N LYS A 13 29.91 -11.43 6.25
CA LYS A 13 28.88 -11.69 5.22
C LYS A 13 27.72 -12.57 5.74
N PRO A 14 26.45 -12.26 5.39
CA PRO A 14 25.33 -13.14 5.72
C PRO A 14 25.66 -14.57 5.28
N PRO A 15 25.41 -15.59 6.12
CA PRO A 15 26.07 -16.88 6.01
C PRO A 15 25.86 -17.52 4.64
N ALA A 16 26.97 -17.75 3.93
CA ALA A 16 26.99 -18.47 2.65
C ALA A 16 26.53 -19.94 2.77
N GLU A 17 26.29 -20.41 4.00
CA GLU A 17 25.80 -21.73 4.37
C GLU A 17 24.29 -21.75 4.66
N LEU A 18 23.53 -20.79 4.12
CA LEU A 18 22.08 -20.90 3.99
C LEU A 18 21.74 -21.86 2.83
N SER A 19 22.09 -23.13 3.05
CA SER A 19 22.18 -24.21 2.05
C SER A 19 20.89 -24.95 1.77
N LYS A 20 19.80 -24.60 2.46
CA LYS A 20 18.45 -25.16 2.35
C LYS A 20 17.40 -24.03 2.35
N PRO A 21 16.16 -24.26 1.90
CA PRO A 21 15.05 -23.30 2.00
C PRO A 21 14.84 -22.77 3.43
N TYR A 22 14.43 -21.50 3.57
CA TYR A 22 14.20 -20.87 4.87
C TYR A 22 13.07 -21.54 5.68
N HIS A 23 12.08 -22.14 5.02
CA HIS A 23 11.02 -22.90 5.68
C HIS A 23 11.49 -24.21 6.32
N GLU A 24 12.70 -24.70 5.98
CA GLU A 24 13.32 -25.88 6.60
C GLU A 24 14.16 -25.56 7.86
N TYR A 25 14.24 -24.29 8.29
CA TYR A 25 15.03 -23.92 9.46
C TYR A 25 14.29 -24.22 10.78
N GLY A 26 14.90 -25.10 11.57
CA GLY A 26 14.43 -25.45 12.90
C GLY A 26 14.63 -24.30 13.89
N LYS A 27 13.79 -24.29 14.94
CA LYS A 27 13.84 -23.31 16.03
C LYS A 27 15.23 -23.16 16.68
N ALA A 28 16.06 -24.21 16.66
CA ALA A 28 17.43 -24.18 17.17
C ALA A 28 18.37 -23.31 16.31
N GLU A 29 18.33 -23.47 14.98
CA GLU A 29 19.14 -22.73 14.01
C GLU A 29 18.77 -21.23 14.02
N ILE A 30 17.46 -20.94 14.12
CA ILE A 30 16.93 -19.58 14.25
C ILE A 30 17.34 -18.93 15.58
N LEU A 31 17.40 -19.69 16.68
CA LEU A 31 17.93 -19.22 17.96
C LEU A 31 19.44 -18.95 17.90
N GLU A 32 20.20 -19.73 17.13
CA GLU A 32 21.63 -19.52 16.93
C GLU A 32 21.91 -18.26 16.10
N PHE A 33 21.20 -18.09 14.98
CA PHE A 33 21.17 -16.85 14.21
C PHE A 33 20.88 -15.64 15.12
N ALA A 34 19.77 -15.66 15.87
CA ALA A 34 19.39 -14.56 16.75
C ALA A 34 20.43 -14.26 17.86
N ARG A 35 21.19 -15.26 18.35
CA ARG A 35 22.30 -15.04 19.29
C ARG A 35 23.51 -14.39 18.62
N ARG A 36 23.88 -14.81 17.40
CA ARG A 36 24.97 -14.20 16.63
C ARG A 36 24.66 -12.74 16.30
N GLU A 37 23.47 -12.50 15.74
CA GLU A 37 23.03 -11.15 15.36
C GLU A 37 22.90 -10.21 16.58
N LYS A 38 22.46 -10.73 17.74
CA LYS A 38 22.52 -10.00 19.01
C LYS A 38 23.94 -9.56 19.36
N ALA A 39 24.94 -10.42 19.20
CA ALA A 39 26.34 -10.06 19.49
C ALA A 39 26.87 -8.97 18.55
N SER A 40 26.55 -9.05 17.25
CA SER A 40 26.85 -7.99 16.26
C SER A 40 26.17 -6.66 16.64
N CYS A 41 24.88 -6.69 16.97
CA CYS A 41 24.14 -5.50 17.39
C CYS A 41 24.72 -4.86 18.65
N LEU A 42 25.15 -5.65 19.64
CA LEU A 42 25.78 -5.11 20.86
C LEU A 42 27.13 -4.40 20.57
N LYS A 43 27.90 -4.83 19.55
CA LYS A 43 29.08 -4.08 19.10
C LYS A 43 28.68 -2.74 18.48
N ILE A 44 27.70 -2.75 17.57
CA ILE A 44 27.19 -1.54 16.89
C ILE A 44 26.59 -0.56 17.91
N MET A 45 25.83 -1.04 18.91
CA MET A 45 25.35 -0.22 20.03
C MET A 45 26.50 0.48 20.75
N ASN A 46 27.55 -0.27 21.12
CA ASN A 46 28.71 0.29 21.84
C ASN A 46 29.49 1.31 21.00
N GLU A 47 29.55 1.13 19.67
CA GLU A 47 30.28 2.05 18.78
C GLU A 47 29.49 3.34 18.49
N TYR A 48 28.18 3.23 18.23
CA TYR A 48 27.38 4.34 17.69
C TYR A 48 26.52 5.10 18.72
N SER A 49 26.33 4.60 19.95
CA SER A 49 25.46 5.26 20.94
C SER A 49 25.83 6.72 21.25
N SER A 50 27.11 7.09 21.12
CA SER A 50 27.62 8.46 21.30
C SER A 50 27.83 9.24 19.99
N LYS A 51 27.61 8.63 18.82
CA LYS A 51 27.93 9.20 17.49
C LYS A 51 26.78 9.97 16.82
N LEU A 52 25.71 10.31 17.54
CA LEU A 52 24.54 11.00 16.98
C LEU A 52 24.91 12.27 16.19
N GLU A 53 25.79 13.12 16.73
CA GLU A 53 26.26 14.34 16.06
C GLU A 53 27.10 14.03 14.80
N GLU A 54 28.04 13.10 14.89
CA GLU A 54 28.89 12.67 13.77
C GLU A 54 28.04 12.10 12.60
N LEU A 55 27.07 11.23 12.92
CA LEU A 55 26.13 10.67 11.95
C LEU A 55 25.24 11.76 11.32
N THR A 56 24.75 12.71 12.13
CA THR A 56 23.95 13.85 11.66
C THR A 56 24.73 14.70 10.65
N ILE A 57 25.98 15.04 10.97
CA ILE A 57 26.87 15.79 10.08
C ILE A 57 27.18 14.97 8.81
N ASN A 58 27.44 13.67 8.92
CA ASN A 58 27.71 12.82 7.75
C ASN A 58 26.52 12.73 6.79
N ALA A 59 25.30 12.58 7.33
CA ALA A 59 24.09 12.49 6.53
C ALA A 59 23.83 13.79 5.76
N TYR A 60 23.65 14.92 6.45
CA TYR A 60 23.31 16.19 5.81
C TYR A 60 24.42 16.71 4.87
N SER A 61 25.70 16.48 5.18
CA SER A 61 26.82 16.86 4.27
C SER A 61 26.88 16.06 2.96
N ARG A 62 26.02 15.04 2.82
CA ARG A 62 25.84 14.21 1.61
C ARG A 62 24.43 14.31 1.03
N THR A 63 23.53 15.10 1.63
CA THR A 63 22.13 15.20 1.21
C THR A 63 22.00 16.11 -0.01
N GLU A 64 21.41 15.57 -1.08
CA GLU A 64 21.25 16.23 -2.38
C GLU A 64 19.77 16.34 -2.78
N ARG A 65 18.91 15.46 -2.22
CA ARG A 65 17.45 15.58 -2.26
C ARG A 65 16.86 15.30 -0.88
N GLU A 66 15.83 16.05 -0.53
CA GLU A 66 14.92 15.73 0.56
C GLU A 66 13.50 15.51 0.05
N GLU A 67 12.76 14.64 0.73
CA GLU A 67 11.35 14.36 0.45
C GLU A 67 10.51 14.32 1.73
N PHE A 68 9.20 14.49 1.59
CA PHE A 68 8.28 14.53 2.74
C PHE A 68 7.19 13.46 2.59
N GLY A 69 6.82 12.82 3.68
CA GLY A 69 5.71 11.86 3.73
C GLY A 69 4.84 12.07 4.96
N SER A 70 3.52 11.91 4.86
CA SER A 70 2.65 11.99 6.04
C SER A 70 2.94 10.84 7.01
N CYS A 71 2.94 11.08 8.33
CA CYS A 71 3.14 9.99 9.31
C CYS A 71 1.98 8.99 9.40
N LYS A 72 0.96 9.10 8.55
CA LYS A 72 0.06 7.97 8.29
C LYS A 72 0.87 6.82 7.62
N GLY A 73 1.85 7.12 6.76
CA GLY A 73 3.03 6.27 6.46
C GLY A 73 3.13 5.62 5.05
N ILE A 74 4.13 6.02 4.24
CA ILE A 74 4.62 5.21 3.11
C ILE A 74 5.86 4.43 3.56
N THR A 75 5.94 3.14 3.25
CA THR A 75 7.22 2.48 2.89
C THR A 75 7.00 1.18 2.11
N LEU A 76 7.99 0.79 1.29
CA LEU A 76 8.34 -0.62 1.15
C LEU A 76 9.73 -1.00 1.70
N ASN A 77 9.72 -2.03 2.56
CA ASN A 77 10.82 -2.90 3.02
C ASN A 77 12.14 -2.81 2.22
N ARG A 78 12.91 -1.75 2.51
CA ARG A 78 14.26 -1.44 1.98
C ARG A 78 14.33 -1.17 0.47
N GLY A 79 13.22 -0.68 -0.06
CA GLY A 79 13.17 0.27 -1.17
C GLY A 79 12.56 1.57 -0.66
N ILE A 80 13.30 2.28 0.21
CA ILE A 80 13.01 3.65 0.69
C ILE A 80 11.84 3.75 1.74
N TYR A 81 12.17 3.94 3.06
CA TYR A 81 11.42 4.73 4.13
C TYR A 81 11.10 4.21 5.59
N HIS A 82 11.27 2.95 6.08
CA HIS A 82 10.44 2.47 7.23
C HIS A 82 11.06 2.42 8.63
N GLN A 83 10.23 2.76 9.63
CA GLN A 83 10.46 2.55 11.07
C GLN A 83 9.41 1.63 11.73
N GLY A 84 8.82 0.69 10.97
CA GLY A 84 7.76 -0.21 11.44
C GLY A 84 8.24 -1.47 12.18
N ASP A 85 7.31 -2.36 12.52
CA ASP A 85 7.67 -3.68 13.07
C ASP A 85 8.09 -4.68 11.95
N GLY A 86 8.72 -5.81 12.30
CA GLY A 86 9.17 -6.76 11.26
C GLY A 86 8.04 -7.48 10.53
N PHE A 87 6.85 -7.58 11.13
CA PHE A 87 5.65 -8.08 10.44
C PHE A 87 5.17 -7.07 9.38
N GLU A 88 5.33 -5.77 9.62
CA GLU A 88 5.16 -4.71 8.63
C GLU A 88 6.28 -4.63 7.59
N LEU A 89 7.45 -5.25 7.84
CA LEU A 89 8.45 -5.48 6.78
C LEU A 89 8.07 -6.70 5.92
N ALA A 90 7.61 -7.79 6.53
CA ALA A 90 7.17 -9.00 5.82
C ALA A 90 5.97 -8.72 4.91
N VAL A 91 4.90 -8.13 5.46
CA VAL A 91 3.73 -7.68 4.70
C VAL A 91 4.13 -6.49 3.83
N SER A 92 4.49 -6.77 2.60
CA SER A 92 5.09 -5.82 1.67
C SER A 92 4.05 -4.82 1.16
N ASN A 93 4.40 -3.52 1.06
CA ASN A 93 3.59 -2.45 0.44
C ASN A 93 2.42 -1.89 1.27
N ILE A 94 2.53 -1.83 2.60
CA ILE A 94 1.50 -1.25 3.50
C ILE A 94 1.38 0.28 3.30
N GLY A 95 0.72 0.69 2.21
CA GLY A 95 0.43 2.09 1.91
C GLY A 95 -0.60 2.65 2.89
N ARG A 96 -0.12 3.35 3.92
CA ARG A 96 -0.93 4.08 4.90
C ARG A 96 -0.82 5.61 4.78
N GLY A 97 0.06 6.14 3.92
CA GLY A 97 0.30 7.57 3.77
C GLY A 97 0.68 7.99 2.36
N HIS A 98 1.01 9.27 2.21
CA HIS A 98 1.20 9.92 0.91
C HIS A 98 2.45 10.81 0.91
N ARG A 99 3.10 10.93 -0.26
CA ARG A 99 4.22 11.85 -0.50
C ARG A 99 3.68 13.28 -0.48
N LEU A 100 4.25 14.13 0.38
CA LEU A 100 3.82 15.51 0.56
C LEU A 100 4.62 16.44 -0.36
N LYS A 101 3.98 17.52 -0.83
CA LYS A 101 4.63 18.53 -1.69
C LYS A 101 5.60 19.44 -0.92
N LYS A 102 5.46 19.54 0.40
CA LYS A 102 6.32 20.26 1.35
C LYS A 102 6.15 19.67 2.76
N ALA A 103 7.01 20.08 3.70
CA ALA A 103 6.78 19.84 5.12
C ALA A 103 5.45 20.50 5.60
N PRO A 104 4.65 19.85 6.46
CA PRO A 104 3.52 20.45 7.14
C PRO A 104 3.94 21.57 8.11
N GLU A 105 3.18 22.67 8.10
CA GLU A 105 3.37 23.85 8.95
C GLU A 105 2.37 23.90 10.13
N ASP A 106 1.46 22.93 10.18
CA ASP A 106 0.30 22.82 11.09
C ASP A 106 0.62 22.09 12.42
N GLY A 107 1.83 21.58 12.58
CA GLY A 107 2.20 20.72 13.72
C GLY A 107 1.74 19.26 13.56
N SER A 108 1.34 18.83 12.37
CA SER A 108 1.12 17.41 12.07
C SER A 108 2.44 16.61 12.15
N ASP A 109 2.33 15.32 12.48
CA ASP A 109 3.43 14.37 12.36
C ASP A 109 3.74 14.08 10.87
N TYR A 110 5.02 14.16 10.49
CA TYR A 110 5.51 13.79 9.15
C TYR A 110 6.90 13.16 9.18
N TYR A 111 7.30 12.58 8.06
CA TYR A 111 8.65 12.08 7.85
C TYR A 111 9.43 12.96 6.85
N CYS A 112 10.72 13.17 7.12
CA CYS A 112 11.67 13.79 6.19
C CYS A 112 12.72 12.76 5.70
N TYR A 113 12.86 12.72 4.37
CA TYR A 113 13.53 11.75 3.51
C TYR A 113 14.88 12.18 2.93
N SER A 114 16.03 12.02 3.59
CA SER A 114 17.31 12.59 3.08
C SER A 114 18.10 11.58 2.22
N PHE A 115 18.46 11.96 0.98
CA PHE A 115 19.13 11.11 -0.02
C PHE A 115 20.48 11.66 -0.51
N ASP A 116 21.44 10.79 -0.88
CA ASP A 116 22.60 11.19 -1.69
C ASP A 116 22.33 11.20 -3.20
N LYS A 117 23.27 11.79 -3.95
CA LYS A 117 23.25 11.96 -5.41
C LYS A 117 23.06 10.69 -6.26
N ASN A 118 23.11 9.50 -5.66
CA ASN A 118 22.85 8.23 -6.34
C ASN A 118 21.56 7.55 -5.83
N ASP A 119 20.60 8.36 -5.33
CA ASP A 119 19.31 7.94 -4.79
C ASP A 119 19.38 7.02 -3.54
N ASN A 120 20.53 6.92 -2.87
CA ASN A 120 20.63 6.18 -1.63
C ASN A 120 20.00 6.96 -0.48
N LEU A 121 19.00 6.38 0.19
CA LEU A 121 18.50 6.88 1.47
C LEU A 121 19.63 6.89 2.50
N LEU A 122 19.85 8.04 3.13
CA LEU A 122 20.87 8.29 4.17
C LEU A 122 20.26 8.34 5.57
N CYS A 123 19.14 9.05 5.68
CA CYS A 123 18.51 9.39 6.95
C CYS A 123 16.99 9.44 6.80
N THR A 124 16.28 8.86 7.77
CA THR A 124 14.83 9.00 7.95
C THR A 124 14.60 9.76 9.25
N GLU A 125 13.94 10.90 9.18
CA GLU A 125 13.50 11.64 10.37
C GLU A 125 11.99 11.58 10.51
N LYS A 126 11.50 11.29 11.72
CA LYS A 126 10.11 11.55 12.10
C LYS A 126 10.06 12.89 12.84
N LEU A 127 9.22 13.80 12.40
CA LEU A 127 9.05 15.13 12.98
C LEU A 127 7.60 15.40 13.40
N ASN A 128 7.43 16.31 14.35
CA ASN A 128 6.18 17.00 14.66
C ASN A 128 6.43 18.50 14.46
N GLY A 129 5.92 19.08 13.37
CA GLY A 129 6.42 20.37 12.88
C GLY A 129 7.96 20.36 12.77
N ASN A 130 8.62 21.35 13.37
CA ASN A 130 10.10 21.43 13.36
C ASN A 130 10.81 20.56 14.44
N TYR A 131 10.07 19.78 15.25
CA TYR A 131 10.67 18.96 16.32
C TYR A 131 10.92 17.52 15.87
N VAL A 132 12.18 17.05 15.92
CA VAL A 132 12.55 15.68 15.54
C VAL A 132 12.23 14.70 16.68
N LEU A 133 11.24 13.84 16.47
CA LEU A 133 10.81 12.79 17.39
C LEU A 133 11.71 11.55 17.36
N GLN A 134 12.23 11.22 16.18
CA GLN A 134 13.05 10.03 15.94
C GLN A 134 13.91 10.24 14.70
N ARG A 135 15.18 9.81 14.74
CA ARG A 135 16.11 9.87 13.60
C ARG A 135 16.71 8.50 13.37
N GLU A 136 16.75 8.05 12.11
CA GLU A 136 17.34 6.77 11.73
C GLU A 136 18.39 6.97 10.64
N PHE A 137 19.61 6.51 10.88
CA PHE A 137 20.70 6.57 9.92
C PHE A 137 20.89 5.23 9.22
N ILE A 138 21.04 5.26 7.89
CA ILE A 138 21.21 4.06 7.08
C ILE A 138 22.70 3.83 6.76
N ILE A 139 23.26 2.76 7.30
CA ILE A 139 24.64 2.31 7.08
C ILE A 139 24.64 1.03 6.22
N ARG A 140 25.57 0.89 5.28
CA ARG A 140 25.65 -0.24 4.34
C ARG A 140 27.07 -0.81 4.33
N GLU A 141 27.22 -2.08 4.72
CA GLU A 141 28.52 -2.77 4.82
C GLU A 141 28.31 -4.29 4.72
N ASN A 142 29.26 -5.04 4.13
CA ASN A 142 29.26 -6.51 4.07
C ASN A 142 27.95 -7.17 3.57
N GLU A 143 27.32 -6.58 2.54
CA GLU A 143 26.01 -7.00 1.99
C GLU A 143 24.84 -6.93 2.99
N MET A 144 25.06 -6.20 4.09
CA MET A 144 24.07 -5.83 5.09
C MET A 144 23.73 -4.33 5.00
N GLU A 145 22.50 -3.98 5.36
CA GLU A 145 22.07 -2.60 5.56
C GLU A 145 21.45 -2.44 6.95
N TYR A 146 21.94 -1.48 7.73
CA TYR A 146 21.56 -1.22 9.12
C TYR A 146 20.88 0.15 9.25
N GLY A 147 19.72 0.19 9.90
CA GLY A 147 19.04 1.40 10.34
C GLY A 147 19.30 1.65 11.82
N LEU A 148 20.09 2.68 12.15
CA LEU A 148 20.44 3.05 13.53
C LEU A 148 19.45 4.08 14.05
N VAL A 149 18.51 3.67 14.91
CA VAL A 149 17.38 4.49 15.36
C VAL A 149 17.68 5.20 16.68
N PHE A 150 17.81 6.51 16.62
CA PHE A 150 17.94 7.42 17.76
C PHE A 150 16.59 8.05 18.14
N ARG A 151 16.38 8.18 19.44
CA ARG A 151 15.32 8.96 20.10
C ARG A 151 15.97 9.89 21.13
N GLU A 152 15.16 10.54 21.96
CA GLU A 152 15.60 11.45 23.03
C GLU A 152 16.62 10.79 24.01
N ASP A 153 16.47 9.50 24.33
CA ASP A 153 17.43 8.72 25.15
C ASP A 153 18.57 8.07 24.33
N GLY A 154 18.82 8.57 23.12
CA GLY A 154 19.87 8.12 22.21
C GLY A 154 19.48 6.92 21.35
N LEU A 155 20.47 6.14 20.92
CA LEU A 155 20.28 4.93 20.11
C LEU A 155 19.37 3.94 20.85
N ASN A 156 18.36 3.39 20.17
CA ASN A 156 17.24 2.61 20.73
C ASN A 156 17.02 1.28 20.02
N HIS A 157 17.01 1.31 18.69
CA HIS A 157 16.81 0.14 17.85
C HIS A 157 17.89 0.06 16.77
N ILE A 158 18.21 -1.16 16.36
CA ILE A 158 18.98 -1.42 15.14
C ILE A 158 18.09 -2.30 14.25
N TYR A 159 17.63 -1.76 13.14
CA TYR A 159 17.05 -2.57 12.07
C TYR A 159 18.18 -3.12 11.20
N ALA A 160 18.11 -4.38 10.79
CA ALA A 160 19.11 -4.97 9.91
C ALA A 160 18.48 -5.85 8.84
N ALA A 161 19.19 -6.03 7.73
CA ALA A 161 18.90 -7.02 6.71
C ALA A 161 20.16 -7.41 5.96
N GLY A 162 20.22 -8.67 5.55
CA GLY A 162 21.20 -9.19 4.59
C GLY A 162 20.59 -9.41 3.22
N TYR A 163 21.40 -9.24 2.19
CA TYR A 163 21.04 -9.46 0.79
C TYR A 163 21.91 -10.56 0.16
N ASN A 164 21.38 -11.19 -0.89
CA ASN A 164 22.17 -11.96 -1.85
C ASN A 164 21.99 -11.30 -3.23
N GLY A 165 23.01 -10.56 -3.67
CA GLY A 165 22.87 -9.63 -4.79
C GLY A 165 21.81 -8.57 -4.49
N SER A 166 20.76 -8.51 -5.32
CA SER A 166 19.60 -7.64 -5.11
C SER A 166 18.46 -8.26 -4.29
N ARG A 167 18.50 -9.56 -3.97
CA ARG A 167 17.43 -10.24 -3.24
C ARG A 167 17.60 -10.02 -1.73
N LEU A 168 16.59 -9.42 -1.10
CA LEU A 168 16.49 -9.30 0.36
C LEU A 168 16.30 -10.70 0.97
N CYS A 169 17.24 -11.17 1.78
CA CYS A 169 17.23 -12.54 2.31
C CYS A 169 16.59 -12.65 3.69
N PHE A 170 16.85 -11.69 4.58
CA PHE A 170 16.25 -11.63 5.91
C PHE A 170 16.17 -10.20 6.44
N THR A 171 15.28 -9.94 7.38
CA THR A 171 15.21 -8.71 8.19
C THR A 171 15.13 -9.06 9.68
N TYR A 172 15.60 -8.16 10.55
CA TYR A 172 15.36 -8.23 11.99
C TYR A 172 15.42 -6.85 12.66
N ARG A 173 14.91 -6.74 13.89
CA ARG A 173 15.11 -5.57 14.78
C ARG A 173 15.81 -5.99 16.07
N PHE A 174 16.91 -5.34 16.44
CA PHE A 174 17.41 -5.34 17.82
C PHE A 174 16.71 -4.25 18.64
N ASP A 175 16.32 -4.59 19.86
CA ASP A 175 15.67 -3.70 20.82
C ASP A 175 16.57 -3.54 22.07
N LYS A 176 17.00 -2.30 22.37
CA LYS A 176 17.84 -1.93 23.52
C LYS A 176 17.19 -2.27 24.86
N LEU A 177 15.90 -1.98 25.02
CA LEU A 177 15.16 -2.18 26.29
C LEU A 177 14.97 -3.66 26.59
N ARG A 178 14.75 -4.49 25.56
CA ARG A 178 14.68 -5.95 25.67
C ARG A 178 16.06 -6.63 25.59
N GLY A 179 17.10 -5.89 25.20
CA GLY A 179 18.46 -6.38 24.97
C GLY A 179 18.56 -7.54 23.99
N ASN A 180 17.64 -7.67 23.02
CA ASN A 180 17.44 -8.88 22.22
C ASN A 180 17.02 -8.58 20.78
N ILE A 181 17.22 -9.57 19.90
CA ILE A 181 16.66 -9.60 18.54
C ILE A 181 15.17 -9.95 18.61
N ALA A 182 14.38 -9.27 17.79
CA ALA A 182 12.94 -9.45 17.61
C ALA A 182 12.58 -9.36 16.12
N ASP A 183 11.36 -9.77 15.81
CA ASP A 183 10.70 -9.68 14.51
C ASP A 183 11.58 -10.15 13.32
N VAL A 184 12.24 -11.31 13.49
CA VAL A 184 13.07 -11.88 12.41
C VAL A 184 12.15 -12.37 11.30
N CYS A 185 12.44 -11.99 10.06
CA CYS A 185 11.75 -12.48 8.87
C CYS A 185 12.77 -13.05 7.89
N LEU A 186 12.55 -14.26 7.39
CA LEU A 186 13.40 -14.92 6.38
C LEU A 186 12.59 -15.04 5.08
N TYR A 187 13.12 -14.59 3.95
CA TYR A 187 12.38 -14.38 2.70
C TYR A 187 12.77 -15.41 1.62
N GLU A 188 11.81 -16.18 1.16
CA GLU A 188 11.96 -17.08 0.00
C GLU A 188 11.47 -16.40 -1.29
N TYR A 189 11.95 -16.90 -2.42
CA TYR A 189 11.59 -16.43 -3.75
C TYR A 189 11.22 -17.60 -4.65
N ASP A 190 10.33 -17.39 -5.61
CA ASP A 190 10.03 -18.36 -6.67
C ASP A 190 11.02 -18.28 -7.84
N ASP A 191 10.86 -19.16 -8.83
CA ASP A 191 11.68 -19.20 -10.04
C ASP A 191 11.58 -17.92 -10.88
N ALA A 192 10.46 -17.20 -10.78
CA ALA A 192 10.26 -15.89 -11.41
C ALA A 192 10.93 -14.74 -10.62
N GLY A 193 11.49 -15.01 -9.43
CA GLY A 193 12.12 -14.03 -8.57
C GLY A 193 11.16 -13.14 -7.78
N ARG A 194 9.86 -13.51 -7.71
CA ARG A 194 8.88 -12.90 -6.79
C ARG A 194 9.07 -13.52 -5.40
N ARG A 195 8.67 -12.83 -4.33
CA ARG A 195 8.69 -13.42 -2.98
C ARG A 195 7.65 -14.53 -2.90
N SER A 196 8.04 -15.74 -2.48
CA SER A 196 7.15 -16.91 -2.44
C SER A 196 6.63 -17.18 -1.03
N SER A 197 7.52 -17.21 -0.04
CA SER A 197 7.19 -17.35 1.37
C SER A 197 8.00 -16.39 2.26
N VAL A 198 7.50 -16.15 3.47
CA VAL A 198 8.25 -15.51 4.55
C VAL A 198 8.03 -16.26 5.86
N VAL A 199 9.14 -16.65 6.49
CA VAL A 199 9.14 -17.23 7.84
C VAL A 199 9.28 -16.09 8.83
N ILE A 200 8.23 -15.80 9.60
CA ILE A 200 8.23 -14.78 10.64
C ILE A 200 8.46 -15.43 12.01
N VAL A 201 9.37 -14.83 12.79
CA VAL A 201 9.74 -15.26 14.14
C VAL A 201 9.38 -14.15 15.12
N PHE A 202 8.25 -14.29 15.80
CA PHE A 202 7.88 -13.37 16.87
C PHE A 202 8.65 -13.72 18.14
N ASN A 203 9.24 -12.72 18.79
CA ASN A 203 9.88 -12.87 20.10
C ASN A 203 9.00 -12.21 21.17
N GLU A 204 8.08 -13.00 21.75
CA GLU A 204 7.35 -12.56 22.94
C GLU A 204 8.31 -12.37 24.12
N VAL A 205 7.94 -11.48 25.04
CA VAL A 205 8.81 -10.93 26.10
C VAL A 205 9.48 -12.01 26.99
N ASN A 206 8.94 -13.24 27.00
CA ASN A 206 9.38 -14.35 27.84
C ASN A 206 10.02 -15.53 27.05
N SER A 207 10.81 -15.26 26.00
CA SER A 207 11.60 -16.26 25.24
C SER A 207 10.79 -17.27 24.40
N LEU A 208 9.47 -17.11 24.31
CA LEU A 208 8.62 -17.91 23.44
C LEU A 208 8.73 -17.41 21.99
N LEU A 209 9.70 -17.97 21.25
CA LEU A 209 9.67 -17.87 19.79
C LEU A 209 8.53 -18.71 19.22
N SER A 210 7.52 -18.05 18.64
CA SER A 210 6.58 -18.68 17.71
C SER A 210 7.09 -18.52 16.29
N LEU A 211 7.21 -19.64 15.58
CA LEU A 211 7.56 -19.66 14.16
C LEU A 211 6.27 -19.68 13.33
N SER A 212 6.18 -18.89 12.27
CA SER A 212 5.04 -18.94 11.35
C SER A 212 5.50 -18.68 9.92
N LEU A 213 5.35 -19.70 9.07
CA LEU A 213 5.49 -19.61 7.63
C LEU A 213 4.26 -18.92 7.06
N TYR A 214 4.45 -17.91 6.22
CA TYR A 214 3.39 -17.28 5.45
C TYR A 214 3.73 -17.33 3.96
N ASN A 215 2.74 -17.61 3.13
CA ASN A 215 2.89 -17.57 1.68
C ASN A 215 2.45 -16.20 1.17
N TYR A 216 3.21 -15.61 0.23
CA TYR A 216 2.78 -14.39 -0.46
C TYR A 216 1.71 -14.73 -1.50
N GLU A 217 0.67 -13.90 -1.58
CA GLU A 217 -0.38 -14.04 -2.59
C GLU A 217 -0.41 -12.82 -3.51
N TYR A 218 -0.56 -13.08 -4.80
CA TYR A 218 -0.60 -12.10 -5.87
C TYR A 218 -1.88 -12.26 -6.69
N ASP A 219 -2.30 -11.21 -7.39
CA ASP A 219 -3.37 -11.29 -8.40
C ASP A 219 -2.85 -11.70 -9.79
N GLU A 220 -3.76 -11.75 -10.76
CA GLU A 220 -3.48 -12.12 -12.16
C GLU A 220 -2.49 -11.15 -12.84
N ASP A 221 -2.46 -9.88 -12.41
CA ASP A 221 -1.54 -8.84 -12.89
C ASP A 221 -0.18 -8.85 -12.14
N ASN A 222 0.03 -9.81 -11.21
CA ASN A 222 1.19 -9.96 -10.34
C ASN A 222 1.36 -8.85 -9.28
N ALA A 223 0.33 -8.07 -8.95
CA ALA A 223 0.37 -7.17 -7.80
C ALA A 223 0.16 -7.97 -6.50
N LEU A 224 0.85 -7.58 -5.42
CA LEU A 224 0.78 -8.30 -4.15
C LEU A 224 -0.50 -7.98 -3.37
N LEU A 225 -1.24 -9.03 -3.01
CA LEU A 225 -2.46 -8.97 -2.23
C LEU A 225 -2.20 -9.05 -0.72
N GLY A 226 -1.26 -9.91 -0.29
CA GLY A 226 -0.95 -10.11 1.13
C GLY A 226 -0.19 -11.38 1.46
N LEU A 227 -0.32 -11.81 2.72
CA LEU A 227 0.27 -13.02 3.28
C LEU A 227 -0.82 -13.98 3.77
N ARG A 228 -0.79 -15.26 3.36
CA ARG A 228 -1.64 -16.32 3.94
C ARG A 228 -0.88 -17.17 4.95
N SER A 229 -1.47 -17.38 6.12
CA SER A 229 -0.96 -18.26 7.18
C SER A 229 -1.27 -19.74 6.90
N PRO A 230 -0.61 -20.71 7.58
CA PRO A 230 -0.87 -22.13 7.38
C PRO A 230 -2.27 -22.54 7.88
N SER A 231 -2.85 -21.75 8.79
CA SER A 231 -4.24 -21.87 9.26
C SER A 231 -5.27 -21.24 8.30
N GLY A 232 -4.87 -20.85 7.09
CA GLY A 232 -5.73 -20.27 6.06
C GLY A 232 -6.09 -18.79 6.25
N GLY A 233 -5.76 -18.21 7.41
CA GLY A 233 -5.96 -16.79 7.71
C GLY A 233 -5.14 -15.89 6.79
N PHE A 234 -5.72 -14.77 6.38
CA PHE A 234 -5.11 -13.86 5.40
C PHE A 234 -4.84 -12.49 5.99
N ILE A 235 -3.64 -11.97 5.73
CA ILE A 235 -3.17 -10.66 6.15
C ILE A 235 -2.99 -9.83 4.88
N SER A 236 -3.96 -8.96 4.62
CA SER A 236 -3.89 -8.00 3.52
C SER A 236 -2.67 -7.09 3.66
N VAL A 237 -2.13 -6.69 2.51
CA VAL A 237 -1.16 -5.60 2.40
C VAL A 237 -1.59 -4.34 3.16
N LYS A 238 -2.88 -4.05 3.32
CA LYS A 238 -3.38 -2.89 4.11
C LYS A 238 -3.83 -3.20 5.55
N GLY A 239 -3.24 -4.21 6.18
CA GLY A 239 -3.14 -4.30 7.63
C GLY A 239 -4.26 -5.07 8.36
N ARG A 240 -4.17 -5.07 9.70
CA ARG A 240 -4.97 -5.93 10.59
C ARG A 240 -6.41 -5.43 10.79
N ASN A 241 -7.30 -5.71 9.84
CA ASN A 241 -8.73 -5.87 10.12
C ASN A 241 -9.39 -6.85 9.14
N THR A 242 -9.91 -7.95 9.66
CA THR A 242 -10.55 -9.02 8.88
C THR A 242 -12.00 -8.68 8.52
N ARG A 243 -12.19 -8.01 7.37
CA ARG A 243 -13.51 -7.89 6.72
C ARG A 243 -13.43 -8.26 5.23
N LYS A 244 -14.60 -8.55 4.64
CA LYS A 244 -14.74 -9.09 3.29
C LYS A 244 -14.47 -7.98 2.26
N TYR A 245 -13.23 -7.87 1.79
CA TYR A 245 -12.87 -6.97 0.68
C TYR A 245 -13.83 -7.16 -0.49
N ILE A 246 -14.39 -6.07 -1.01
CA ILE A 246 -15.14 -6.10 -2.27
C ILE A 246 -14.16 -5.79 -3.40
N THR A 247 -14.03 -6.78 -4.29
CA THR A 247 -13.15 -6.76 -5.45
C THR A 247 -13.89 -6.23 -6.68
N ALA A 248 -13.14 -5.75 -7.67
CA ALA A 248 -13.70 -5.32 -8.95
C ALA A 248 -14.63 -6.40 -9.53
N SER A 249 -14.21 -7.67 -9.49
CA SER A 249 -15.01 -8.82 -9.92
C SER A 249 -16.34 -8.98 -9.15
N LYS A 250 -16.38 -8.74 -7.83
CA LYS A 250 -17.63 -8.81 -7.06
C LYS A 250 -18.60 -7.68 -7.42
N ILE A 251 -18.07 -6.48 -7.68
CA ILE A 251 -18.87 -5.36 -8.20
C ILE A 251 -19.39 -5.71 -9.59
N THR A 252 -18.54 -6.24 -10.48
CA THR A 252 -18.93 -6.67 -11.83
C THR A 252 -20.01 -7.74 -11.82
N GLU A 253 -19.91 -8.79 -11.01
CA GLU A 253 -20.96 -9.82 -10.94
C GLU A 253 -22.27 -9.30 -10.32
N ALA A 254 -22.20 -8.36 -9.36
CA ALA A 254 -23.39 -7.67 -8.84
C ALA A 254 -24.06 -6.79 -9.91
N MET A 255 -23.28 -5.98 -10.64
CA MET A 255 -23.77 -5.17 -11.77
C MET A 255 -24.40 -6.06 -12.84
N LYS A 256 -23.70 -7.13 -13.28
CA LYS A 256 -24.21 -8.09 -14.26
C LYS A 256 -25.54 -8.69 -13.82
N LYS A 257 -25.63 -9.19 -12.57
CA LYS A 257 -26.87 -9.75 -12.01
C LYS A 257 -28.02 -8.74 -12.10
N ILE A 258 -27.80 -7.52 -11.63
CA ILE A 258 -28.83 -6.48 -11.54
C ILE A 258 -29.29 -5.99 -12.93
N LEU A 259 -28.37 -5.96 -13.91
CA LEU A 259 -28.69 -5.65 -15.30
C LEU A 259 -29.46 -6.80 -15.99
N SER A 260 -29.13 -8.06 -15.72
CA SER A 260 -29.90 -9.23 -16.18
C SER A 260 -31.27 -9.36 -15.50
N GLU A 261 -31.41 -8.88 -14.27
CA GLU A 261 -32.66 -8.83 -13.48
C GLU A 261 -33.38 -7.47 -13.62
N TRP A 262 -33.17 -6.77 -14.73
CA TRP A 262 -33.87 -5.51 -15.00
C TRP A 262 -35.14 -5.75 -15.83
N ASP A 263 -36.25 -5.16 -15.38
CA ASP A 263 -37.58 -5.30 -16.00
C ASP A 263 -37.72 -4.42 -17.26
N GLY A 264 -36.87 -4.71 -18.25
CA GLY A 264 -36.71 -3.92 -19.47
C GLY A 264 -35.90 -2.63 -19.28
N PHE A 265 -35.41 -2.11 -20.40
CA PHE A 265 -34.80 -0.79 -20.50
C PHE A 265 -35.51 0.04 -21.59
N PRO A 266 -35.66 1.36 -21.43
CA PRO A 266 -36.12 2.24 -22.51
C PRO A 266 -35.16 2.22 -23.72
N ASP A 267 -35.70 2.36 -24.93
CA ASP A 267 -34.91 2.41 -26.18
C ASP A 267 -33.93 3.60 -26.21
N ASP A 268 -34.20 4.66 -25.43
CA ASP A 268 -33.46 5.92 -25.41
C ASP A 268 -32.44 6.04 -24.25
N VAL A 269 -32.10 4.95 -23.57
CA VAL A 269 -30.98 4.93 -22.60
C VAL A 269 -29.67 5.29 -23.31
N TYR A 270 -28.96 6.31 -22.82
CA TYR A 270 -27.67 6.75 -23.40
C TYR A 270 -26.46 6.45 -22.52
N ALA A 271 -26.66 6.20 -21.22
CA ALA A 271 -25.59 5.88 -20.28
C ALA A 271 -26.13 5.09 -19.08
N LEU A 272 -25.28 4.21 -18.53
CA LEU A 272 -25.44 3.63 -17.20
C LEU A 272 -24.74 4.53 -16.16
N SER A 273 -25.26 4.56 -14.94
CA SER A 273 -24.62 5.19 -13.77
C SER A 273 -24.14 4.11 -12.81
N VAL A 274 -22.94 4.29 -12.27
CA VAL A 274 -22.47 3.63 -11.05
C VAL A 274 -22.13 4.73 -10.05
N TYR A 275 -23.04 4.99 -9.12
CA TYR A 275 -22.86 5.95 -8.04
C TYR A 275 -22.29 5.25 -6.79
N PHE A 276 -21.42 5.95 -6.07
CA PHE A 276 -20.99 5.52 -4.74
C PHE A 276 -21.11 6.64 -3.71
N GLU A 277 -21.40 6.26 -2.47
CA GLU A 277 -21.52 7.14 -1.31
C GLU A 277 -20.54 6.64 -0.25
N ASP A 278 -19.41 7.35 -0.07
CA ASP A 278 -18.42 7.08 0.98
C ASP A 278 -18.79 7.84 2.26
N ASN A 279 -19.16 7.10 3.31
CA ASN A 279 -19.53 7.61 4.62
C ASN A 279 -18.32 7.64 5.55
N GLU A 280 -17.65 8.80 5.63
CA GLU A 280 -16.48 9.03 6.48
C GLU A 280 -16.74 8.78 7.98
N SER A 281 -18.00 8.89 8.44
CA SER A 281 -18.32 8.79 9.87
C SER A 281 -18.27 7.37 10.44
N ASN A 282 -18.27 6.34 9.59
CA ASN A 282 -18.31 4.93 10.01
C ASN A 282 -17.36 3.99 9.20
N ASP A 283 -16.58 4.53 8.27
CA ASP A 283 -15.76 3.82 7.28
C ASP A 283 -16.61 2.83 6.44
N THR A 284 -17.66 3.30 5.75
CA THR A 284 -18.47 2.45 4.84
C THR A 284 -18.72 3.12 3.50
N SER A 285 -18.79 2.30 2.45
CA SER A 285 -19.12 2.72 1.09
C SER A 285 -20.40 2.01 0.64
N SER A 286 -21.37 2.76 0.11
CA SER A 286 -22.56 2.21 -0.56
C SER A 286 -22.45 2.36 -2.07
N PHE A 287 -23.02 1.43 -2.84
CA PHE A 287 -22.88 1.39 -4.30
C PHE A 287 -24.23 1.13 -4.97
N TYR A 288 -24.49 1.86 -6.03
CA TYR A 288 -25.76 1.90 -6.72
C TYR A 288 -25.53 1.85 -8.23
N ILE A 289 -26.35 1.09 -8.96
CA ILE A 289 -26.37 1.09 -10.44
C ILE A 289 -27.72 1.57 -10.95
N GLY A 290 -27.69 2.55 -11.85
CA GLY A 290 -28.87 3.14 -12.49
C GLY A 290 -28.60 3.45 -13.96
N PHE A 291 -29.47 4.22 -14.59
CA PHE A 291 -29.31 4.66 -15.98
C PHE A 291 -30.03 5.98 -16.26
N ASN A 292 -29.66 6.68 -17.33
CA ASN A 292 -30.39 7.88 -17.78
C ASN A 292 -30.71 7.83 -19.28
N THR A 293 -31.78 8.53 -19.68
CA THR A 293 -32.35 8.47 -21.03
C THR A 293 -32.40 9.84 -21.70
N GLU A 294 -32.43 9.86 -23.04
CA GLU A 294 -32.48 11.12 -23.80
C GLU A 294 -33.71 11.95 -23.43
N ALA A 295 -34.87 11.33 -23.23
CA ALA A 295 -36.09 11.99 -22.78
C ALA A 295 -35.93 12.64 -21.40
N ALA A 296 -35.32 11.92 -20.44
CA ALA A 296 -35.09 12.43 -19.08
C ALA A 296 -34.06 13.57 -19.03
N ALA A 297 -33.05 13.55 -19.91
CA ALA A 297 -32.10 14.66 -20.05
C ALA A 297 -32.67 15.93 -20.72
N GLY A 298 -33.88 15.87 -21.29
CA GLY A 298 -34.45 16.98 -22.09
C GLY A 298 -34.09 16.95 -23.58
N GLY A 299 -33.55 15.83 -24.06
CA GLY A 299 -33.26 15.56 -25.48
C GLY A 299 -32.25 16.52 -26.09
N CYS A 300 -32.58 17.07 -27.26
CA CYS A 300 -31.71 18.00 -27.99
C CYS A 300 -31.57 19.39 -27.36
N ASN A 301 -32.39 19.72 -26.36
CA ASN A 301 -32.34 20.96 -25.59
C ASN A 301 -31.84 20.72 -24.15
N ALA A 302 -31.22 19.57 -23.89
CA ALA A 302 -30.62 19.25 -22.60
C ALA A 302 -29.63 20.32 -22.15
N ASP A 303 -29.75 20.77 -20.91
CA ASP A 303 -28.65 21.45 -20.23
C ASP A 303 -27.54 20.42 -19.96
N GLU A 304 -26.28 20.80 -20.18
CA GLU A 304 -25.16 19.84 -20.09
C GLU A 304 -24.79 19.50 -18.64
N GLU A 305 -25.02 20.38 -17.67
CA GLU A 305 -24.91 19.99 -16.26
C GLU A 305 -26.02 19.01 -15.92
N ALA A 306 -27.28 19.32 -16.25
CA ALA A 306 -28.41 18.41 -16.02
C ALA A 306 -28.24 17.04 -16.73
N ARG A 307 -27.52 17.01 -17.85
CA ARG A 307 -27.22 15.76 -18.58
C ARG A 307 -26.13 14.93 -17.91
N TRP A 308 -25.12 15.52 -17.27
CA TRP A 308 -23.94 14.78 -16.79
C TRP A 308 -23.84 14.68 -15.26
N ASN A 309 -24.53 15.54 -14.52
CA ASN A 309 -24.58 15.54 -13.06
C ASN A 309 -25.67 14.58 -12.55
N TYR A 310 -25.25 13.58 -11.76
CA TYR A 310 -26.11 12.55 -11.14
C TYR A 310 -27.31 13.12 -10.36
N ALA A 311 -27.21 14.33 -9.80
CA ALA A 311 -28.31 14.98 -9.07
C ALA A 311 -29.56 15.26 -9.94
N PHE A 312 -29.43 15.26 -11.26
CA PHE A 312 -30.52 15.43 -12.23
C PHE A 312 -30.89 14.15 -12.98
N TRP A 313 -30.18 13.04 -12.74
CA TRP A 313 -30.46 11.75 -13.38
C TRP A 313 -31.72 11.10 -12.77
N LEU A 314 -32.31 10.18 -13.53
CA LEU A 314 -33.38 9.33 -13.03
C LEU A 314 -32.90 8.61 -11.75
N GLN A 315 -33.60 8.85 -10.65
CA GLN A 315 -33.38 8.17 -9.36
C GLN A 315 -34.02 6.76 -9.43
N ASN A 316 -33.52 5.95 -10.37
CA ASN A 316 -33.99 4.61 -10.71
C ASN A 316 -33.02 3.50 -10.27
N ASP A 317 -32.04 3.88 -9.44
CA ASP A 317 -30.90 3.08 -9.12
C ASP A 317 -31.23 1.94 -8.13
N LYS A 318 -30.48 0.85 -8.28
CA LYS A 318 -30.58 -0.35 -7.45
C LYS A 318 -29.28 -0.52 -6.67
N PRO A 319 -29.33 -0.78 -5.36
CA PRO A 319 -28.11 -1.05 -4.58
C PRO A 319 -27.44 -2.34 -5.08
N LEU A 320 -26.12 -2.29 -5.29
CA LEU A 320 -25.37 -3.47 -5.74
C LEU A 320 -25.35 -4.59 -4.70
N PHE A 321 -25.49 -4.26 -3.42
CA PHE A 321 -25.38 -5.22 -2.33
C PHE A 321 -26.33 -4.90 -1.18
N GLY A 322 -27.37 -5.73 -1.01
CA GLY A 322 -28.29 -5.69 0.13
C GLY A 322 -29.26 -4.50 0.17
N GLU A 323 -30.12 -4.47 1.19
CA GLU A 323 -30.84 -3.25 1.58
C GLU A 323 -29.95 -2.34 2.44
N LYS A 324 -30.42 -1.11 2.68
CA LYS A 324 -29.64 0.11 3.04
C LYS A 324 -28.85 0.10 4.36
N ASN A 325 -28.63 -1.05 4.99
CA ASN A 325 -27.92 -1.19 6.27
C ASN A 325 -27.01 -2.44 6.41
N ASP A 326 -26.91 -3.34 5.42
CA ASP A 326 -26.30 -4.67 5.66
C ASP A 326 -24.99 -4.98 4.92
N VAL A 327 -24.54 -4.15 3.97
CA VAL A 327 -23.29 -4.39 3.23
C VAL A 327 -22.25 -3.31 3.51
N TYR A 328 -21.63 -3.45 4.68
CA TYR A 328 -20.50 -2.68 5.16
C TYR A 328 -19.24 -2.94 4.30
N VAL A 329 -19.06 -2.18 3.22
CA VAL A 329 -17.87 -2.28 2.35
C VAL A 329 -16.65 -1.61 2.98
N ARG A 330 -16.20 -2.17 4.11
CA ARG A 330 -14.86 -1.87 4.62
C ARG A 330 -13.83 -2.52 3.71
N TYR A 331 -13.06 -1.66 3.04
CA TYR A 331 -12.00 -1.98 2.10
C TYR A 331 -12.49 -2.59 0.78
N ILE A 332 -12.91 -1.68 -0.08
CA ILE A 332 -12.61 -1.71 -1.52
C ILE A 332 -11.11 -2.04 -1.73
N GLU A 333 -10.71 -2.63 -2.86
CA GLU A 333 -9.31 -2.99 -3.15
C GLU A 333 -8.33 -1.81 -3.00
N ASN A 334 -7.04 -2.13 -2.91
CA ASN A 334 -5.94 -1.27 -2.41
C ASN A 334 -5.68 0.05 -3.16
N CYS A 335 -6.50 0.43 -4.13
CA CYS A 335 -6.34 1.57 -5.03
C CYS A 335 -7.35 2.72 -4.78
N GLY A 336 -8.32 2.55 -3.88
CA GLY A 336 -9.37 3.55 -3.57
C GLY A 336 -10.67 3.35 -4.35
N SER A 337 -11.75 4.00 -3.92
CA SER A 337 -13.13 3.76 -4.35
C SER A 337 -13.30 3.83 -5.87
N LEU A 338 -12.93 4.97 -6.45
CA LEU A 338 -12.94 5.24 -7.89
C LEU A 338 -12.09 4.26 -8.71
N ALA A 339 -10.98 3.75 -8.18
CA ALA A 339 -10.06 2.87 -8.91
C ALA A 339 -10.64 1.47 -9.12
N VAL A 340 -11.35 0.95 -8.13
CA VAL A 340 -11.96 -0.38 -8.19
C VAL A 340 -13.27 -0.34 -8.95
N LEU A 341 -14.03 0.76 -8.86
CA LEU A 341 -15.14 1.02 -9.78
C LEU A 341 -14.64 1.11 -11.23
N SER A 342 -13.52 1.79 -11.47
CA SER A 342 -12.88 1.85 -12.80
C SER A 342 -12.46 0.46 -13.30
N ASN A 343 -11.96 -0.42 -12.43
CA ASN A 343 -11.67 -1.82 -12.79
C ASN A 343 -12.93 -2.68 -12.99
N ALA A 344 -13.97 -2.49 -12.18
CA ALA A 344 -15.24 -3.22 -12.29
C ALA A 344 -15.98 -2.87 -13.59
N VAL A 345 -15.97 -1.59 -13.98
CA VAL A 345 -16.54 -1.11 -15.25
C VAL A 345 -15.75 -1.68 -16.44
N LYS A 346 -14.40 -1.70 -16.41
CA LYS A 346 -13.61 -2.41 -17.46
C LYS A 346 -14.01 -3.88 -17.58
N GLN A 347 -14.21 -4.56 -16.44
CA GLN A 347 -14.62 -5.97 -16.43
C GLN A 347 -16.06 -6.15 -16.93
N LEU A 348 -16.95 -5.19 -16.69
CA LEU A 348 -18.32 -5.17 -17.21
C LEU A 348 -18.33 -5.02 -18.74
N HIS A 349 -17.59 -4.04 -19.29
CA HIS A 349 -17.36 -3.90 -20.73
C HIS A 349 -16.76 -5.18 -21.34
N LYS A 350 -15.70 -5.74 -20.71
CA LYS A 350 -15.05 -6.98 -21.13
C LYS A 350 -15.98 -8.20 -21.12
N SER A 351 -17.07 -8.17 -20.34
CA SER A 351 -18.09 -9.24 -20.31
C SER A 351 -19.11 -9.18 -21.45
N GLY A 352 -19.16 -8.08 -22.22
CA GLY A 352 -20.05 -7.92 -23.38
C GLY A 352 -21.53 -7.67 -23.08
N ILE A 353 -21.94 -7.76 -21.81
CA ILE A 353 -23.35 -7.69 -21.37
C ILE A 353 -24.05 -6.36 -21.76
N ILE A 354 -23.29 -5.26 -21.90
CA ILE A 354 -23.85 -3.96 -22.30
C ILE A 354 -24.30 -4.01 -23.76
N THR A 355 -23.42 -4.42 -24.68
CA THR A 355 -23.80 -4.68 -26.08
C THR A 355 -24.88 -5.77 -26.21
N GLU A 356 -24.92 -6.79 -25.34
CA GLU A 356 -25.98 -7.81 -25.32
C GLU A 356 -27.36 -7.24 -24.97
N LEU A 357 -27.46 -6.41 -23.92
CA LEU A 357 -28.73 -5.85 -23.44
C LEU A 357 -29.22 -4.65 -24.27
N PHE A 358 -28.32 -3.80 -24.76
CA PHE A 358 -28.67 -2.54 -25.42
C PHE A 358 -28.44 -2.55 -26.94
N GLY A 359 -27.94 -3.65 -27.51
CA GLY A 359 -27.58 -3.76 -28.93
C GLY A 359 -26.39 -2.89 -29.37
N ARG A 360 -25.80 -2.14 -28.42
CA ARG A 360 -24.67 -1.22 -28.60
C ARG A 360 -23.93 -1.05 -27.27
N GLU A 361 -22.66 -0.71 -27.34
CA GLU A 361 -21.92 -0.35 -26.13
C GLU A 361 -22.34 1.05 -25.64
N LEU A 362 -22.54 1.17 -24.33
CA LEU A 362 -22.91 2.41 -23.63
C LEU A 362 -21.83 2.77 -22.61
N PRO A 363 -21.55 4.06 -22.38
CA PRO A 363 -20.71 4.47 -21.26
C PRO A 363 -21.38 4.13 -19.92
N VAL A 364 -20.57 3.65 -18.98
CA VAL A 364 -20.91 3.46 -17.57
C VAL A 364 -20.20 4.55 -16.78
N ILE A 365 -20.94 5.59 -16.40
CA ILE A 365 -20.40 6.76 -15.72
C ILE A 365 -20.25 6.45 -14.24
N ILE A 366 -19.04 6.61 -13.72
CA ILE A 366 -18.75 6.56 -12.28
C ILE A 366 -19.01 7.95 -11.71
N HIS A 367 -19.95 8.04 -10.77
CA HIS A 367 -20.40 9.29 -10.14
C HIS A 367 -20.03 9.36 -8.65
N GLU A 368 -19.72 10.56 -8.19
CA GLU A 368 -19.58 10.96 -6.79
C GLU A 368 -20.49 12.19 -6.54
N LEU A 369 -20.60 12.64 -5.29
CA LEU A 369 -21.36 13.85 -4.92
C LEU A 369 -20.75 15.14 -5.52
N GLU A 370 -19.43 15.20 -5.66
CA GLU A 370 -18.69 16.34 -6.24
C GLU A 370 -17.96 15.94 -7.53
N TYR A 371 -17.85 16.86 -8.49
CA TYR A 371 -17.19 16.64 -9.77
C TYR A 371 -15.88 17.43 -9.86
N TYR A 372 -14.78 16.70 -10.06
CA TYR A 372 -13.43 17.23 -10.13
C TYR A 372 -12.61 16.42 -11.17
N PRO A 373 -11.45 16.92 -11.66
CA PRO A 373 -10.80 16.35 -12.84
C PRO A 373 -10.40 14.87 -12.72
N GLU A 374 -10.18 14.36 -11.51
CA GLU A 374 -9.86 12.95 -11.26
C GLU A 374 -11.04 12.01 -11.56
N ILE A 375 -12.29 12.48 -11.40
CA ILE A 375 -13.50 11.75 -11.82
C ILE A 375 -13.47 11.48 -13.33
N ALA A 376 -13.05 12.47 -14.14
CA ALA A 376 -12.86 12.27 -15.57
C ALA A 376 -11.73 11.28 -15.86
N GLU A 377 -10.61 11.33 -15.14
CA GLU A 377 -9.53 10.35 -15.31
C GLU A 377 -9.99 8.91 -15.01
N TYR A 378 -10.67 8.67 -13.89
CA TYR A 378 -11.15 7.33 -13.53
C TYR A 378 -12.19 6.81 -14.51
N ASN A 379 -13.09 7.68 -14.99
CA ASN A 379 -14.01 7.36 -16.07
C ASN A 379 -13.28 7.04 -17.38
N ILE A 380 -12.30 7.86 -17.80
CA ILE A 380 -11.50 7.63 -19.03
C ILE A 380 -10.75 6.30 -18.96
N ARG A 381 -10.20 5.96 -17.78
CA ARG A 381 -9.57 4.66 -17.52
C ARG A 381 -10.60 3.52 -17.59
N ALA A 382 -11.83 3.74 -17.15
CA ALA A 382 -12.90 2.74 -17.06
C ALA A 382 -13.52 2.37 -18.42
N ASN A 383 -13.97 3.39 -19.15
CA ASN A 383 -14.76 3.29 -20.39
C ASN A 383 -13.90 3.37 -21.67
N GLY A 384 -12.71 3.97 -21.56
CA GLY A 384 -11.94 4.42 -22.72
C GLY A 384 -12.46 5.73 -23.32
N LYS A 385 -11.53 6.60 -23.72
CA LYS A 385 -11.78 7.98 -24.22
C LYS A 385 -12.67 8.08 -25.47
N LYS A 386 -12.95 6.97 -26.17
CA LYS A 386 -13.84 6.94 -27.35
C LYS A 386 -15.32 6.73 -27.00
N LEU A 387 -15.61 6.05 -25.90
CA LEU A 387 -16.98 5.73 -25.48
C LEU A 387 -17.55 6.86 -24.60
N LEU A 388 -16.68 7.57 -23.88
CA LEU A 388 -17.08 8.70 -23.06
C LEU A 388 -17.45 9.94 -23.88
N PRO A 389 -18.60 10.57 -23.57
CA PRO A 389 -18.97 11.87 -24.10
C PRO A 389 -17.91 12.91 -23.75
N LYS A 390 -17.37 13.60 -24.77
CA LYS A 390 -16.40 14.69 -24.59
C LYS A 390 -16.90 15.73 -23.57
N LYS A 391 -18.19 16.06 -23.59
CA LYS A 391 -18.81 17.05 -22.70
C LYS A 391 -18.81 16.65 -21.22
N PHE A 392 -18.89 15.35 -20.91
CA PHE A 392 -18.73 14.86 -19.53
C PHE A 392 -17.31 15.13 -18.99
N ILE A 393 -16.29 14.92 -19.84
CA ILE A 393 -14.88 15.19 -19.49
C ILE A 393 -14.68 16.70 -19.24
N GLU A 394 -15.25 17.55 -20.10
CA GLU A 394 -15.22 19.01 -19.95
C GLU A 394 -15.99 19.49 -18.69
N PHE A 395 -17.15 18.90 -18.39
CA PHE A 395 -17.95 19.19 -17.19
C PHE A 395 -17.18 18.91 -15.89
N CYS A 396 -16.42 17.81 -15.82
CA CYS A 396 -15.57 17.49 -14.68
C CYS A 396 -14.31 18.39 -14.56
N GLY A 397 -14.11 19.35 -15.47
CA GLY A 397 -12.88 20.16 -15.54
C GLY A 397 -11.65 19.40 -16.09
N GLY A 398 -11.86 18.27 -16.77
CA GLY A 398 -10.79 17.45 -17.34
C GLY A 398 -10.18 18.06 -18.60
N ILE A 399 -8.86 17.91 -18.76
CA ILE A 399 -8.12 18.34 -19.97
C ILE A 399 -8.07 17.18 -20.99
N LEU A 400 -8.27 17.50 -22.27
CA LEU A 400 -8.31 16.57 -23.40
C LEU A 400 -6.95 16.37 -24.08
#